data_AF-A0A932KHC5-F1
#
_entry.id   AF-A0A932KHC5-F1
#
_cell.length_a   1.000
_cell.length_b   1.000
_cell.length_c   1.000
_cell.angle_alpha   90.00
_cell.angle_beta   90.00
_cell.angle_gamma   90.00
#
_symmetry.space_group_name_H-M   'P 1'
#
loop_
_entity.id
_entity.type
_entity.pdbx_description
1 polymer ?
#
loop_
_entity_poly.entity_id
_entity_poly.type
_entity_poly.pdbx_seq_one_letter_code
_entity_poly.pdbx_strand_id
1 'polypeptide(L)'
;MAYEREIRAARAHFGKVLEEQLERVERLKQQPDWLDFSQVKPIKIGMIGGDGIGPFIAKEAQTVLEYLLREQVESGKVEFRTIEGLTIENRAAQLKSIPQDVLAEIQACQVTLKGPTHTPEKGDGWPNLESANVGMRKELDLFANVRPVRVPSQGIDWTFFRENTEDMYAVGSQGIN
;
A
#
# COMPACT_ATOMS: atom_id res chain seq x y z
N MET A 1 29.46 15.03 -29.52
CA MET A 1 29.80 13.57 -29.58
C MET A 1 28.53 12.77 -29.86
N ALA A 2 28.62 11.59 -30.49
CA ALA A 2 27.46 10.80 -30.95
C ALA A 2 26.43 10.41 -29.87
N TYR A 3 26.79 10.54 -28.58
CA TYR A 3 25.93 10.19 -27.44
C TYR A 3 25.57 11.38 -26.54
N GLU A 4 25.88 12.60 -26.94
CA GLU A 4 25.78 13.78 -26.06
C GLU A 4 24.31 14.15 -25.75
N ARG A 5 23.40 13.84 -26.68
CA ARG A 5 21.96 14.07 -26.50
C ARG A 5 21.38 13.05 -25.52
N GLU A 6 21.73 11.78 -25.69
CA GLU A 6 21.31 10.65 -24.86
C GLU A 6 21.78 10.84 -23.43
N ILE A 7 23.04 11.23 -23.24
CA ILE A 7 23.61 11.54 -21.93
C ILE A 7 22.87 12.72 -21.27
N ARG A 8 22.56 13.79 -22.02
CA ARG A 8 21.79 14.92 -21.48
C ARG A 8 20.36 14.52 -21.07
N ALA A 9 19.69 13.70 -21.89
CA ALA A 9 18.35 13.20 -21.59
C ALA A 9 18.34 12.31 -20.34
N ALA A 10 19.28 11.37 -20.23
CA ALA A 10 19.41 10.49 -19.06
C ALA A 10 19.68 11.28 -17.77
N ARG A 11 20.55 12.31 -17.82
CA ARG A 11 20.80 13.20 -16.68
C ARG A 11 19.56 13.96 -16.24
N ALA A 12 18.81 14.51 -17.19
CA ALA A 12 17.57 15.25 -16.89
C ALA A 12 16.51 14.33 -16.26
N HIS A 13 16.35 13.12 -16.81
CA HIS A 13 15.42 12.13 -16.27
C HIS A 13 15.80 11.68 -14.85
N PHE A 14 17.06 11.29 -14.65
CA PHE A 14 17.54 10.87 -13.33
C PHE A 14 17.50 12.02 -12.31
N GLY A 15 17.82 13.25 -12.73
CA GLY A 15 17.73 14.44 -11.89
C GLY A 15 16.31 14.63 -11.34
N LYS A 16 15.29 14.50 -12.19
CA LYS A 16 13.89 14.58 -11.77
C LYS A 16 13.51 13.47 -10.77
N VAL A 17 13.90 12.22 -11.06
CA VAL A 17 13.65 11.10 -10.13
C VAL A 17 14.31 11.35 -8.78
N LEU A 18 15.55 11.87 -8.78
CA LEU A 18 16.28 12.19 -7.56
C LEU A 18 15.60 13.31 -6.76
N GLU A 19 15.14 14.37 -7.42
CA GLU A 19 14.37 15.45 -6.77
C GLU A 19 13.10 14.91 -6.09
N GLU A 20 12.31 14.08 -6.78
CA GLU A 20 11.10 13.45 -6.24
C GLU A 20 11.42 12.57 -5.01
N GLN A 21 12.52 11.81 -5.03
CA GLN A 21 12.94 10.99 -3.90
C GLN A 21 13.44 11.84 -2.72
N LEU A 22 14.18 12.92 -2.97
CA LEU A 22 14.62 13.82 -1.91
C LEU A 22 13.44 14.52 -1.25
N GLU A 23 12.46 14.97 -2.01
CA GLU A 23 11.20 15.52 -1.46
C GLU A 23 10.47 14.49 -0.61
N ARG A 24 10.43 13.22 -1.03
CA ARG A 24 9.86 12.13 -0.21
C ARG A 24 10.61 12.00 1.12
N VAL A 25 11.93 11.98 1.10
CA VAL A 25 12.77 11.89 2.31
C VAL A 25 12.49 13.06 3.26
N GLU A 26 12.37 14.28 2.75
CA GLU A 26 12.03 15.45 3.58
C GLU A 26 10.62 15.35 4.19
N ARG A 27 9.63 14.82 3.45
CA ARG A 27 8.30 14.53 4.03
C ARG A 27 8.37 13.48 5.15
N LEU A 28 9.17 12.42 4.98
CA LEU A 28 9.33 11.37 5.99
C LEU A 28 9.97 11.90 7.27
N LYS A 29 11.00 12.76 7.15
CA LYS A 29 11.63 13.41 8.32
C LYS A 29 10.68 14.29 9.13
N GLN A 30 9.60 14.77 8.50
CA GLN A 30 8.59 15.62 9.12
C GLN A 30 7.40 14.84 9.68
N GLN A 31 7.38 13.51 9.53
CA GLN A 31 6.30 12.70 10.09
C GLN A 31 6.30 12.77 11.62
N PRO A 32 5.11 12.80 12.26
CA PRO A 32 5.01 12.74 13.70
C PRO A 32 5.56 11.43 14.25
N ASP A 33 5.93 11.43 15.53
CA ASP A 33 6.31 10.22 16.24
C ASP A 33 5.21 9.14 16.17
N TRP A 34 5.62 7.90 16.46
CA TRP A 34 4.75 6.72 16.46
C TRP A 34 3.43 6.96 17.19
N LEU A 35 2.34 6.51 16.56
CA LEU A 35 1.00 6.59 17.12
C LEU A 35 0.90 5.74 18.40
N ASP A 36 0.54 6.37 19.52
CA ASP A 36 0.18 5.65 20.74
C ASP A 36 -1.28 5.17 20.66
N PHE A 37 -1.45 3.91 20.26
CA PHE A 37 -2.76 3.26 20.16
C PHE A 37 -3.54 3.20 21.49
N SER A 38 -2.90 3.43 22.65
CA SER A 38 -3.61 3.51 23.93
C SER A 38 -4.49 4.78 24.05
N GLN A 39 -4.13 5.83 23.31
CA GLN A 39 -4.81 7.13 23.31
C GLN A 39 -5.80 7.30 22.15
N VAL A 40 -5.73 6.44 21.14
CA VAL A 40 -6.60 6.50 19.95
C VAL A 40 -7.96 5.90 20.27
N LYS A 41 -9.03 6.71 20.21
CA LYS A 41 -10.40 6.26 20.38
C LYS A 41 -11.36 7.02 19.45
N PRO A 42 -12.06 6.33 18.53
CA PRO A 42 -11.91 4.91 18.18
C PRO A 42 -10.64 4.66 17.35
N ILE A 43 -10.07 3.45 17.44
CA ILE A 43 -9.16 2.92 16.43
C ILE A 43 -10.00 2.54 15.21
N LYS A 44 -9.79 3.21 14.09
CA LYS A 44 -10.51 2.94 12.84
C LYS A 44 -9.79 1.85 12.04
N ILE A 45 -10.50 0.77 11.77
CA ILE A 45 -10.05 -0.36 10.96
C ILE A 45 -10.74 -0.27 9.59
N GLY A 46 -9.97 0.11 8.57
CA GLY A 46 -10.42 0.20 7.18
C GLY A 46 -10.42 -1.18 6.51
N MET A 47 -11.57 -1.62 6.03
CA MET A 47 -11.78 -2.91 5.35
C MET A 47 -11.85 -2.65 3.84
N ILE A 48 -10.84 -3.13 3.11
CA ILE A 48 -10.68 -2.89 1.67
C ILE A 48 -10.81 -4.22 0.93
N GLY A 49 -11.89 -4.39 0.16
CA GLY A 49 -12.15 -5.65 -0.56
C GLY A 49 -11.16 -5.93 -1.69
N GLY A 50 -10.83 -4.92 -2.50
CA GLY A 50 -10.00 -5.07 -3.68
C GLY A 50 -10.72 -5.82 -4.81
N ASP A 51 -10.01 -6.70 -5.51
CA ASP A 51 -10.43 -7.37 -6.75
C ASP A 51 -10.55 -8.90 -6.61
N GLY A 52 -11.21 -9.54 -7.57
CA GLY A 52 -11.32 -11.00 -7.63
C GLY A 52 -12.01 -11.61 -6.42
N ILE A 53 -11.35 -12.54 -5.71
CA ILE A 53 -11.88 -13.14 -4.48
C ILE A 53 -11.87 -12.17 -3.28
N GLY A 54 -11.22 -11.01 -3.43
CA GLY A 54 -10.91 -10.10 -2.33
C GLY A 54 -12.13 -9.63 -1.53
N PRO A 55 -13.20 -9.14 -2.16
CA PRO A 55 -14.41 -8.72 -1.44
C PRO A 55 -15.01 -9.82 -0.55
N PHE A 56 -14.93 -11.08 -0.99
CA PHE A 56 -15.46 -12.22 -0.23
C PHE A 56 -14.58 -12.53 0.98
N ILE A 57 -13.27 -12.70 0.78
CA ILE A 57 -12.37 -13.08 1.89
C ILE A 57 -12.16 -11.94 2.89
N ALA A 58 -12.18 -10.68 2.44
CA ALA A 58 -12.08 -9.52 3.32
C ALA A 58 -13.33 -9.39 4.19
N LYS A 59 -14.52 -9.70 3.63
CA LYS A 59 -15.77 -9.72 4.39
C LYS A 59 -15.80 -10.82 5.45
N GLU A 60 -15.39 -12.04 5.11
CA GLU A 60 -15.29 -13.12 6.11
C GLU A 60 -14.26 -12.82 7.20
N ALA A 61 -13.12 -12.21 6.83
CA ALA A 61 -12.14 -11.73 7.81
C ALA A 61 -12.74 -10.66 8.73
N GLN A 62 -13.55 -9.74 8.20
CA GLN A 62 -14.28 -8.74 8.98
C GLN A 62 -15.21 -9.41 9.99
N THR A 63 -16.01 -10.38 9.57
CA THR A 63 -16.95 -11.09 10.45
C THR A 63 -16.24 -11.75 11.63
N VAL A 64 -15.08 -12.37 11.38
CA VAL A 64 -14.26 -12.95 12.46
C VAL A 64 -13.71 -11.86 13.39
N LEU A 65 -13.21 -10.75 12.83
CA LEU A 65 -12.68 -9.64 13.63
C LEU A 65 -13.76 -8.96 14.47
N GLU A 66 -14.95 -8.74 13.93
CA GLU A 66 -16.10 -8.19 14.66
C GLU A 66 -16.50 -9.08 15.83
N TYR A 67 -16.49 -10.40 15.64
CA TYR A 67 -16.75 -11.34 16.74
C TYR A 67 -15.67 -11.28 17.82
N LEU A 68 -14.39 -11.28 17.44
CA LEU A 68 -13.26 -11.25 18.36
C LEU A 68 -13.14 -9.91 19.11
N LEU A 69 -13.53 -8.80 18.46
CA LEU A 69 -13.41 -7.43 18.97
C LEU A 69 -14.76 -6.86 19.45
N ARG A 70 -15.78 -7.70 19.65
CA ARG A 70 -17.14 -7.26 19.96
C ARG A 70 -17.21 -6.29 21.15
N GLU A 71 -16.45 -6.54 22.22
CA GLU A 71 -16.43 -5.68 23.41
C GLU A 71 -15.80 -4.32 23.11
N GLN A 72 -14.78 -4.28 22.24
CA GLN A 72 -14.12 -3.04 21.81
C GLN A 72 -15.00 -2.24 20.87
N VAL A 73 -15.79 -2.91 20.01
CA VAL A 73 -16.79 -2.26 19.15
C VAL A 73 -17.93 -1.70 20.00
N GLU A 74 -18.51 -2.50 20.90
CA GLU A 74 -19.58 -2.07 21.81
C GLU A 74 -19.16 -0.91 22.73
N SER A 75 -17.90 -0.90 23.18
CA SER A 75 -17.35 0.21 23.99
C SER A 75 -16.88 1.42 23.16
N GLY A 76 -17.00 1.38 21.84
CA GLY A 76 -16.57 2.46 20.93
C GLY A 76 -15.04 2.65 20.86
N LYS A 77 -14.25 1.66 21.31
CA LYS A 77 -12.78 1.67 21.18
C LYS A 77 -12.32 1.32 19.77
N VAL A 78 -13.11 0.55 19.02
CA VAL A 78 -12.84 0.15 17.64
C VAL A 78 -14.03 0.52 16.76
N GLU A 79 -13.74 1.03 15.57
CA GLU A 79 -14.73 1.34 14.53
C GLU A 79 -14.27 0.67 13.23
N PHE A 80 -15.12 -0.17 12.62
CA PHE A 80 -14.87 -0.70 11.29
C PHE A 80 -15.40 0.27 10.22
N ARG A 81 -14.63 0.45 9.15
CA ARG A 81 -15.02 1.26 7.98
C ARG A 81 -14.80 0.47 6.71
N THR A 82 -15.85 0.23 5.94
CA THR A 82 -15.69 -0.31 4.59
C THR A 82 -15.18 0.78 3.66
N ILE A 83 -14.10 0.50 2.94
CA ILE A 83 -13.51 1.39 1.95
C ILE A 83 -13.66 0.73 0.59
N GLU A 84 -14.40 1.37 -0.30
CA GLU A 84 -14.64 0.89 -1.66
C GLU A 84 -13.74 1.63 -2.67
N GLY A 85 -13.84 1.25 -3.95
CA GLY A 85 -13.18 2.00 -5.02
C GLY A 85 -11.71 1.66 -5.30
N LEU A 86 -11.06 0.76 -4.53
CA LEU A 86 -9.72 0.25 -4.85
C LEU A 86 -9.72 -0.86 -5.93
N THR A 87 -10.74 -0.90 -6.79
CA THR A 87 -10.84 -1.92 -7.84
C THR A 87 -10.01 -1.54 -9.06
N ILE A 88 -9.66 -2.52 -9.90
CA ILE A 88 -8.95 -2.27 -11.15
C ILE A 88 -9.73 -1.36 -12.10
N GLU A 89 -11.06 -1.49 -12.17
CA GLU A 89 -11.91 -0.67 -13.03
C GLU A 89 -11.80 0.81 -12.66
N ASN A 90 -11.89 1.15 -11.37
CA ASN A 90 -11.82 2.54 -10.92
C ASN A 90 -10.41 3.10 -11.08
N ARG A 91 -9.39 2.31 -10.74
CA ARG A 91 -7.97 2.65 -10.94
C ARG A 91 -7.65 2.93 -12.41
N ALA A 92 -8.16 2.08 -13.32
CA ALA A 92 -8.00 2.24 -14.76
C ALA A 92 -8.76 3.45 -15.30
N ALA A 93 -10.00 3.67 -14.86
CA ALA A 93 -10.80 4.82 -15.27
C ALA A 93 -10.13 6.15 -14.91
N GLN A 94 -9.44 6.19 -13.76
CA GLN A 94 -8.74 7.39 -13.29
C GLN A 94 -7.25 7.44 -13.67
N LEU A 95 -6.72 6.40 -14.31
CA LEU A 95 -5.29 6.21 -14.60
C LEU A 95 -4.39 6.42 -13.36
N LYS A 96 -4.85 5.91 -12.21
CA LYS A 96 -4.15 6.03 -10.93
C LYS A 96 -3.96 4.67 -10.28
N SER A 97 -2.80 4.48 -9.63
CA SER A 97 -2.58 3.28 -8.82
C SER A 97 -3.55 3.21 -7.64
N ILE A 98 -3.83 4.35 -7.02
CA ILE A 98 -4.84 4.51 -5.97
C ILE A 98 -5.60 5.82 -6.26
N PRO A 99 -6.93 5.77 -6.46
CA PRO A 99 -7.75 6.98 -6.56
C PRO A 99 -7.61 7.88 -5.33
N GLN A 100 -7.67 9.19 -5.50
CA GLN A 100 -7.32 10.15 -4.44
C GLN A 100 -8.32 10.13 -3.28
N ASP A 101 -9.59 10.00 -3.60
CA ASP A 101 -10.71 9.81 -2.68
C ASP A 101 -10.51 8.54 -1.84
N VAL A 102 -10.16 7.44 -2.49
CA VAL A 102 -9.90 6.15 -1.82
C VAL A 102 -8.67 6.25 -0.92
N LEU A 103 -7.59 6.91 -1.37
CA LEU A 103 -6.40 7.13 -0.54
C LEU A 103 -6.73 7.96 0.70
N ALA A 104 -7.58 8.97 0.58
CA ALA A 104 -8.01 9.79 1.71
C ALA A 104 -8.81 8.97 2.75
N GLU A 105 -9.68 8.06 2.31
CA GLU A 105 -10.38 7.13 3.21
C GLU A 105 -9.42 6.18 3.93
N ILE A 106 -8.41 5.67 3.21
CA ILE A 106 -7.37 4.81 3.77
C ILE A 106 -6.57 5.56 4.84
N GLN A 107 -6.13 6.79 4.55
CA GLN A 107 -5.37 7.64 5.47
C GLN A 107 -6.19 8.08 6.70
N ALA A 108 -7.52 8.08 6.61
CA ALA A 108 -8.40 8.34 7.75
C ALA A 108 -8.48 7.16 8.74
N CYS A 109 -7.94 5.99 8.39
CA CYS A 109 -7.91 4.79 9.21
C CYS A 109 -6.51 4.53 9.79
N GLN A 110 -6.42 4.10 11.05
CA GLN A 110 -5.14 3.79 11.69
C GLN A 110 -4.64 2.39 11.32
N VAL A 111 -5.56 1.49 11.00
CA VAL A 111 -5.28 0.12 10.59
C VAL A 111 -6.10 -0.17 9.34
N THR A 112 -5.55 -0.91 8.39
CA THR A 112 -6.31 -1.41 7.25
C THR A 112 -6.14 -2.91 7.06
N LEU A 113 -7.22 -3.60 6.70
CA LEU A 113 -7.20 -4.97 6.18
C LEU A 113 -7.60 -4.92 4.72
N LYS A 114 -6.70 -5.40 3.86
CA LYS A 114 -6.86 -5.33 2.41
C LYS A 114 -6.85 -6.72 1.78
N GLY A 115 -7.89 -7.02 1.00
CA GLY A 115 -7.93 -8.18 0.10
C GLY A 115 -7.02 -8.01 -1.11
N PRO A 116 -6.84 -9.03 -1.97
CA PRO A 116 -6.05 -8.93 -3.21
C PRO A 116 -6.53 -7.80 -4.13
N THR A 117 -5.62 -7.23 -4.90
CA THR A 117 -5.93 -6.27 -5.98
C THR A 117 -5.25 -6.72 -7.27
N HIS A 118 -5.94 -6.63 -8.39
CA HIS A 118 -5.40 -6.95 -9.71
C HIS A 118 -4.28 -5.98 -10.07
N THR A 119 -3.18 -6.52 -10.58
CA THR A 119 -2.08 -5.71 -11.12
C THR A 119 -2.06 -5.95 -12.63
N PRO A 120 -2.24 -4.91 -13.46
CA PRO A 120 -2.24 -5.06 -14.90
C PRO A 120 -1.00 -5.76 -15.43
N GLU A 121 -1.21 -6.69 -16.36
CA GLU A 121 -0.15 -7.41 -17.07
C GLU A 121 -0.20 -7.15 -18.57
N LYS A 122 0.92 -7.37 -19.26
CA LYS A 122 0.99 -7.13 -20.70
C LYS A 122 -0.01 -8.05 -21.44
N GLY A 123 -1.03 -7.44 -22.03
CA GLY A 123 -2.02 -8.13 -22.88
C GLY A 123 -3.35 -8.41 -22.19
N ASP A 124 -3.56 -8.01 -20.93
CA ASP A 124 -4.83 -8.20 -20.21
C ASP A 124 -5.90 -7.11 -20.48
N GLY A 125 -5.57 -6.11 -21.31
CA GLY A 125 -6.47 -5.05 -21.72
C GLY A 125 -6.52 -3.84 -20.78
N TRP A 126 -5.83 -3.89 -19.63
CA TRP A 126 -5.75 -2.77 -18.70
C TRP A 126 -4.61 -1.80 -19.05
N PRO A 127 -4.73 -0.51 -18.70
CA PRO A 127 -3.61 0.42 -18.84
C PRO A 127 -2.44 0.00 -17.94
N ASN A 128 -1.22 0.39 -18.33
CA ASN A 128 -0.03 0.14 -17.51
C ASN A 128 -0.11 0.99 -16.23
N LEU A 129 -0.49 0.36 -15.12
CA LEU A 129 -0.62 0.99 -13.82
C LEU A 129 0.33 0.36 -12.81
N GLU A 130 0.95 1.20 -11.97
CA GLU A 130 1.67 0.70 -10.80
C GLU A 130 0.71 -0.10 -9.90
N SER A 131 1.21 -1.19 -9.33
CA SER A 131 0.44 -2.02 -8.40
C SER A 131 -0.05 -1.19 -7.21
N ALA A 132 -1.33 -1.29 -6.86
CA ALA A 132 -1.90 -0.64 -5.68
C ALA A 132 -1.14 -0.99 -4.39
N ASN A 133 -0.52 -2.16 -4.32
CA ASN A 133 0.33 -2.55 -3.19
C ASN A 133 1.58 -1.66 -3.08
N VAL A 134 2.25 -1.40 -4.20
CA VAL A 134 3.45 -0.55 -4.24
C VAL A 134 3.07 0.90 -3.93
N GLY A 135 2.02 1.41 -4.59
CA GLY A 135 1.51 2.75 -4.32
C GLY A 135 1.17 2.95 -2.83
N MET A 136 0.43 2.01 -2.23
CA MET A 136 0.01 2.12 -0.82
C MET A 136 1.19 2.13 0.14
N ARG A 137 2.22 1.32 -0.12
CA ARG A 137 3.43 1.28 0.71
C ARG A 137 4.20 2.59 0.66
N LYS A 138 4.27 3.22 -0.51
CA LYS A 138 4.94 4.51 -0.68
C LYS A 138 4.14 5.64 -0.02
N GLU A 139 2.83 5.70 -0.25
CA GLU A 139 1.95 6.75 0.27
C GLU A 139 1.78 6.71 1.79
N LEU A 140 1.85 5.51 2.39
CA LEU A 140 1.68 5.31 3.84
C LEU A 140 2.99 5.01 4.58
N ASP A 141 4.13 5.10 3.88
CA ASP A 141 5.46 4.75 4.38
C ASP A 141 5.55 3.39 5.10
N LEU A 142 4.96 2.35 4.50
CA LEU A 142 4.97 0.98 5.04
C LEU A 142 6.26 0.25 4.68
N PHE A 143 7.38 0.73 5.22
CA PHE A 143 8.74 0.23 4.94
C PHE A 143 8.97 -1.20 5.43
N ALA A 144 8.32 -1.63 6.51
CA ALA A 144 8.50 -2.97 7.06
C ALA A 144 7.43 -3.94 6.53
N ASN A 145 7.83 -4.90 5.69
CA ASN A 145 7.02 -6.06 5.36
C ASN A 145 7.42 -7.25 6.22
N VAL A 146 6.51 -7.68 7.11
CA VAL A 146 6.73 -8.80 8.02
C VAL A 146 5.94 -10.01 7.51
N ARG A 147 6.62 -11.14 7.27
CA ARG A 147 6.01 -12.38 6.77
C ARG A 147 6.37 -13.58 7.66
N PRO A 148 5.51 -13.96 8.61
CA PRO A 148 5.66 -15.21 9.33
C PRO A 148 5.37 -16.40 8.41
N VAL A 149 6.20 -17.43 8.47
CA VAL A 149 6.07 -18.70 7.73
C VAL A 149 6.23 -19.84 8.73
N ARG A 150 5.17 -20.64 8.90
CA ARG A 150 5.14 -21.75 9.85
C ARG A 150 4.76 -23.05 9.17
N VAL A 151 5.67 -24.03 9.22
CA VAL A 151 5.44 -25.41 8.73
C VAL A 151 5.87 -26.38 9.83
N PRO A 152 4.96 -26.69 10.79
CA PRO A 152 5.32 -27.48 11.98
C PRO A 152 5.87 -28.87 11.67
N SER A 153 5.36 -29.52 10.62
CA SER A 153 5.82 -30.84 10.18
C SER A 153 7.29 -30.86 9.73
N GLN A 154 7.86 -29.70 9.42
CA GLN A 154 9.26 -29.53 9.04
C GLN A 154 10.06 -28.77 10.11
N GLY A 155 9.46 -28.48 11.28
CA GLY A 155 10.10 -27.66 12.31
C GLY A 155 10.34 -26.20 11.91
N ILE A 156 9.59 -25.67 10.94
CA ILE A 156 9.77 -24.31 10.44
C ILE A 156 8.88 -23.35 11.22
N ASP A 157 9.51 -22.34 11.81
CA ASP A 157 8.88 -21.17 12.43
C ASP A 157 9.78 -19.95 12.17
N TRP A 158 9.61 -19.35 10.98
CA TRP A 158 10.45 -18.26 10.50
C TRP A 158 9.64 -16.98 10.36
N THR A 159 10.31 -15.84 10.48
CA THR A 159 9.73 -14.53 10.15
C THR A 159 10.69 -13.78 9.25
N PHE A 160 10.23 -13.41 8.06
CA PHE A 160 10.97 -12.54 7.17
C PHE A 160 10.64 -11.08 7.48
N PHE A 161 11.68 -10.29 7.72
CA PHE A 161 11.60 -8.84 7.80
C PHE A 161 12.21 -8.29 6.52
N ARG A 162 11.38 -7.65 5.70
CA ARG A 162 11.76 -7.16 4.39
C ARG A 162 11.51 -5.66 4.32
N GLU A 163 12.55 -4.91 3.94
CA GLU A 163 12.43 -3.53 3.48
C GLU A 163 11.56 -3.47 2.20
N ASN A 164 10.67 -2.48 2.13
CA ASN A 164 9.53 -2.53 1.23
C ASN A 164 9.17 -1.20 0.56
N THR A 165 9.96 -0.13 0.77
CA THR A 165 9.76 1.19 0.16
C THR A 165 11.00 1.73 -0.57
N GLU A 166 12.18 1.14 -0.42
CA GLU A 166 13.44 1.65 -0.99
C GLU A 166 14.05 0.76 -2.09
N ASP A 167 15.33 0.98 -2.40
CA ASP A 167 16.08 0.27 -3.46
C ASP A 167 15.36 0.41 -4.82
N MET A 168 15.32 -0.63 -5.64
CA MET A 168 14.63 -0.64 -6.93
C MET A 168 13.13 -0.33 -6.82
N TYR A 169 12.50 -0.46 -5.65
CA TYR A 169 11.09 -0.05 -5.47
C TYR A 169 10.91 1.47 -5.48
N ALA A 170 11.93 2.23 -5.07
CA ALA A 170 11.88 3.70 -5.05
C ALA A 170 11.71 4.25 -6.47
N VAL A 171 12.45 3.69 -7.43
CA VAL A 171 12.41 4.12 -8.84
C VAL A 171 11.30 3.44 -9.65
N GLY A 172 10.92 2.19 -9.34
CA GLY A 172 9.81 1.50 -9.99
C GLY A 172 9.85 1.58 -11.52
N SER A 173 8.76 2.04 -12.14
CA SER A 173 8.66 2.22 -13.60
C SER A 173 9.43 3.44 -14.14
N GLN A 174 9.97 4.29 -13.27
CA GLN A 174 10.78 5.46 -13.62
C GLN A 174 12.27 5.13 -13.77
N GLY A 175 12.66 3.85 -13.69
CA GLY A 175 14.05 3.42 -13.86
C GLY A 175 14.66 3.86 -15.19
N ILE A 176 15.99 3.89 -15.23
CA ILE A 176 16.77 4.16 -16.45
C ILE A 176 17.04 2.81 -17.13
N ASN A 177 16.64 2.65 -18.39
CA ASN A 177 17.11 1.57 -19.27
C ASN A 177 18.17 2.11 -20.23
#